data_AF-A0A1V5ZLU8-F1
#
_entry.id   AF-A0A1V5ZLU8-F1
#
_cell.length_a   1.000
_cell.length_b   1.000
_cell.length_c   1.000
_cell.angle_alpha   90.00
_cell.angle_beta   90.00
_cell.angle_gamma   90.00
#
_symmetry.space_group_name_H-M   'P 1'
#
loop_
_entity.id
_entity.type
_entity.pdbx_description
1 polymer ?
#
loop_
_entity_poly.entity_id
_entity_poly.type
_entity_poly.pdbx_seq_one_letter_code
_entity_poly.pdbx_strand_id
1 'polypeptide(L)' 'MKSKKQKFCLSFYVTEDYRNLYPIMLEKTDIYLAYRLAHLVPLYQEEVNNDFFYQKNKRLETLIPNHPQKYSINI' A
#
# COMPACT_ATOMS: atom_id res chain seq x y z
N MET A 1 -5.14 -34.48 -2.01
CA MET A 1 -4.80 -33.34 -1.13
C MET A 1 -4.25 -32.20 -1.98
N LYS A 2 -4.93 -31.05 -2.06
CA LYS A 2 -4.32 -29.84 -2.66
C LYS A 2 -3.21 -29.36 -1.72
N SER A 3 -1.97 -29.26 -2.18
CA SER A 3 -0.92 -28.62 -1.40
C SER A 3 -1.33 -27.16 -1.15
N LYS A 4 -1.38 -26.74 0.11
CA LYS A 4 -1.55 -25.32 0.44
C LYS A 4 -0.33 -24.60 -0.14
N LYS A 5 -0.51 -23.83 -1.21
CA LYS A 5 0.54 -22.94 -1.71
C LYS A 5 0.90 -21.95 -0.60
N GLN A 6 2.12 -22.00 -0.10
CA GLN A 6 2.66 -20.95 0.75
C GLN A 6 2.74 -19.67 -0.09
N LYS A 7 2.08 -18.62 0.39
CA LYS A 7 2.19 -17.28 -0.19
C LYS A 7 3.29 -16.55 0.56
N PHE A 8 4.32 -16.11 -0.15
CA PHE A 8 5.31 -15.20 0.41
C PHE A 8 4.71 -13.79 0.40
N CYS A 9 4.71 -13.12 1.55
CA CYS A 9 4.30 -11.73 1.67
C CYS A 9 5.48 -10.93 2.22
N LEU A 10 5.89 -9.89 1.48
CA LEU A 10 6.88 -8.94 1.96
C LEU A 10 6.13 -7.87 2.76
N SER A 11 6.44 -7.76 4.05
CA SER A 11 5.94 -6.69 4.91
C SER A 11 7.11 -5.83 5.39
N PHE A 12 6.82 -4.57 5.65
CA PHE A 12 7.78 -3.61 6.18
C PHE A 12 7.06 -2.64 7.11
N TYR A 13 7.84 -2.03 8.00
CA TYR A 13 7.34 -1.05 8.95
C TYR A 13 7.53 0.37 8.41
N VAL A 14 6.57 1.24 8.69
CA VAL A 14 6.60 2.66 8.35
C VAL A 14 6.23 3.45 9.60
N THR A 15 7.06 4.43 9.98
CA THR A 15 6.75 5.31 11.11
C THR A 15 5.67 6.33 10.73
N GLU A 16 5.09 6.98 11.73
CA GLU A 16 4.03 7.97 11.51
C GLU A 16 4.45 9.12 10.59
N ASP A 17 5.70 9.58 10.75
CA ASP A 17 6.28 10.69 9.98
C ASP A 17 6.48 10.36 8.49
N TYR A 18 6.62 9.08 8.14
CA TYR A 18 6.93 8.62 6.78
C TYR A 18 5.78 7.86 6.11
N ARG A 19 4.53 8.07 6.53
CA ARG A 19 3.33 7.44 5.92
C ARG A 19 3.12 7.83 4.45
N ASN A 20 3.65 8.96 4.00
CA ASN A 20 3.71 9.34 2.59
C ASN A 20 4.93 8.66 1.94
N LEU A 21 4.71 7.77 0.96
CA LEU A 21 5.79 7.02 0.30
C LEU A 21 6.32 7.71 -0.97
N TYR A 22 5.78 8.85 -1.40
CA TYR A 22 6.33 9.58 -2.54
C TYR A 22 7.77 10.10 -2.39
N PRO A 23 8.31 10.37 -1.20
CA PRO A 23 9.72 10.74 -1.04
C PRO A 23 10.72 9.65 -1.47
N ILE A 24 10.31 8.37 -1.52
CA ILE A 24 11.15 7.26 -1.99
C ILE A 24 10.97 6.94 -3.48
N MET A 25 10.20 7.77 -4.19
CA MET A 25 9.95 7.61 -5.62
C MET A 25 11.25 7.79 -6.42
N LEU A 26 11.50 6.88 -7.35
CA LEU A 26 12.64 7.00 -8.27
C LEU A 26 12.49 8.22 -9.20
N GLU A 27 13.60 8.75 -9.70
CA GLU A 27 13.58 9.82 -10.70
C GLU A 27 12.89 9.33 -11.99
N LYS A 28 12.00 10.15 -12.57
CA LYS A 28 11.04 9.85 -13.67
C LYS A 28 9.75 9.16 -13.19
N THR A 29 8.90 8.72 -14.13
CA THR A 29 7.62 8.07 -13.81
C THR A 29 7.87 6.70 -13.17
N ASP A 30 7.80 6.63 -11.85
CA ASP A 30 7.96 5.39 -11.08
C ASP A 30 6.67 4.57 -11.05
N ILE A 31 6.46 3.79 -12.12
CA ILE A 31 5.30 2.89 -12.25
C ILE A 31 5.30 1.80 -11.18
N TYR A 32 6.47 1.42 -10.64
CA TYR A 32 6.59 0.36 -9.66
C TYR A 32 6.14 0.82 -8.28
N LEU A 33 6.47 2.06 -7.87
CA LEU A 33 5.96 2.62 -6.63
C LEU A 33 4.43 2.76 -6.69
N ALA A 34 3.88 3.24 -7.81
CA ALA A 34 2.44 3.33 -8.00
C ALA A 34 1.78 1.94 -7.88
N TYR A 35 2.33 0.94 -8.57
CA TYR A 35 1.86 -0.44 -8.47
C TYR A 35 1.98 -1.01 -7.05
N ARG A 36 3.07 -0.73 -6.33
CA ARG A 36 3.22 -1.18 -4.93
C ARG A 36 2.17 -0.53 -4.04
N LEU A 37 2.06 0.80 -4.07
CA LEU A 37 1.08 1.56 -3.28
C LEU A 37 -0.35 1.07 -3.51
N ALA A 38 -0.70 0.73 -4.75
CA ALA A 38 -1.98 0.17 -5.11
C ALA A 38 -2.32 -1.17 -4.45
N HIS A 39 -1.33 -1.94 -3.99
CA HIS A 39 -1.50 -3.28 -3.44
C HIS A 39 -1.02 -3.42 -1.99
N LEU A 40 -0.56 -2.33 -1.36
CA LEU A 40 -0.20 -2.34 0.05
C LEU A 40 -1.45 -2.39 0.92
N VAL A 41 -1.37 -3.19 1.98
CA VAL A 41 -2.43 -3.27 3.00
C VAL A 41 -1.81 -2.91 4.35
N PRO A 42 -2.26 -1.81 5.00
CA PRO A 42 -1.87 -1.50 6.37
C PRO A 42 -2.32 -2.62 7.32
N LEU A 43 -1.39 -3.21 8.09
CA LEU A 43 -1.67 -4.34 8.98
C LEU A 43 -1.86 -3.94 10.44
N TYR A 44 -1.04 -3.00 10.91
CA TYR A 44 -1.01 -2.55 12.30
C TYR A 44 -1.39 -1.08 12.34
N GLN A 45 -2.68 -0.82 12.49
CA GLN A 45 -3.23 0.51 12.70
C GLN A 45 -3.90 0.52 14.08
N GLU A 46 -3.57 1.51 14.92
CA GLU A 46 -4.18 1.63 16.25
C GLU A 46 -5.71 1.77 16.18
N GLU A 47 -6.23 2.22 15.03
CA GLU A 47 -7.67 2.31 14.75
C GLU A 47 -8.02 1.54 13.46
N VAL A 48 -9.02 0.66 13.56
CA VAL A 48 -9.48 -0.25 12.48
C VAL A 48 -10.00 0.47 11.22
N ASN A 49 -10.34 1.78 11.34
CA ASN A 49 -10.87 2.59 10.25
C ASN A 49 -9.93 3.73 9.81
N ASN A 50 -8.65 3.61 10.13
CA ASN A 50 -7.75 4.72 9.93
C ASN A 50 -7.24 4.83 8.49
N ASP A 51 -7.89 5.69 7.72
CA ASP A 51 -7.54 5.97 6.34
C ASP A 51 -6.31 6.85 6.17
N PHE A 52 -5.58 7.21 7.24
CA PHE A 52 -4.44 8.12 7.16
C PHE A 52 -3.38 7.65 6.15
N PHE A 53 -3.09 6.35 6.06
CA PHE A 53 -2.13 5.85 5.08
C PHE A 53 -2.58 6.15 3.64
N TYR A 54 -3.84 5.83 3.31
CA TYR A 54 -4.41 6.10 1.99
C TYR A 54 -4.50 7.61 1.72
N GLN A 55 -4.88 8.40 2.73
CA GLN A 55 -4.94 9.86 2.62
C GLN A 55 -3.57 10.50 2.32
N LYS A 56 -2.50 10.02 2.96
CA LYS A 56 -1.13 10.50 2.73
C LYS A 56 -0.57 10.09 1.37
N ASN A 57 -1.19 9.12 0.69
CA ASN A 57 -0.80 8.62 -0.63
C ASN A 57 -1.86 8.90 -1.72
N LYS A 58 -2.76 9.86 -1.52
CA LYS A 58 -3.86 10.20 -2.46
C LYS A 58 -3.42 10.50 -3.90
N ARG A 59 -2.18 10.93 -4.11
CA ARG A 59 -1.62 11.14 -5.46
C ARG A 59 -1.71 9.87 -6.31
N LEU A 60 -1.87 8.68 -5.71
CA LEU A 60 -2.08 7.43 -6.43
C LEU A 60 -3.30 7.49 -7.36
N GLU A 61 -4.36 8.19 -6.97
CA GLU A 61 -5.59 8.35 -7.78
C GLU A 61 -5.31 9.02 -9.14
N THR A 62 -4.29 9.89 -9.19
CA THR A 62 -3.88 10.55 -10.44
C THR A 62 -3.08 9.62 -11.36
N LEU A 63 -2.45 8.59 -10.79
CA LEU A 63 -1.61 7.63 -11.52
C LEU A 63 -2.42 6.41 -11.98
N ILE A 64 -3.43 6.03 -11.21
CA ILE A 64 -4.29 4.86 -11.47
C ILE A 64 -5.75 5.26 -11.22
N PRO A 65 -6.39 5.95 -12.17
CA PRO A 65 -7.77 6.39 -12.02
C PRO A 65 -8.71 5.19 -11.88
N ASN A 66 -9.74 5.33 -11.04
CA ASN A 66 -10.74 4.29 -10.72
C ASN A 66 -10.22 3.05 -9.98
N HIS A 67 -8.99 3.10 -9.45
CA HIS A 67 -8.47 2.03 -8.60
C HIS A 67 -9.18 2.01 -7.23
N PRO A 68 -9.59 0.83 -6.71
CA PRO A 68 -10.16 0.74 -5.37
C PRO A 68 -9.18 1.27 -4.32
N GLN A 69 -9.63 2.23 -3.53
CA GLN A 69 -8.77 2.93 -2.55
C GLN A 69 -8.26 2.02 -1.42
N LYS A 70 -8.92 0.90 -1.15
CA LYS A 70 -8.59 0.01 -0.02
C LYS A 70 -8.57 -1.44 -0.47
N TYR A 71 -7.49 -2.13 -0.12
CA TYR A 71 -7.43 -3.58 -0.18
C TYR A 71 -7.50 -4.15 1.24
N SER A 72 -8.27 -5.22 1.39
CA SER A 72 -8.33 -6.02 2.61
C SER A 72 -7.81 -7.42 2.30
N ILE A 73 -6.94 -7.93 3.16
CA ILE A 73 -6.51 -9.33 3.11
C ILE A 73 -6.94 -10.03 4.40
N ASN A 74 -7.49 -11.22 4.26
CA ASN A 74 -7.77 -12.10 5.40
C ASN A 74 -6.45 -12.81 5.75
N ILE A 75 -5.78 -12.32 6.79
CA ILE A 75 -4.55 -12.91 7.35
C ILE A 75 -4.91 -13.78 8.55
#